data_AF-A0A497C7Q1-F1
#
_entry.id   AF-A0A497C7Q1-F1
#
_cell.length_a   1.000
_cell.length_b   1.000
_cell.length_c   1.000
_cell.angle_alpha   90.00
_cell.angle_beta   90.00
_cell.angle_gamma   90.00
#
_symmetry.space_group_name_H-M   'P 1'
#
loop_
_entity.id
_entity.type
_entity.pdbx_description
1 polymer ?
#
loop_
_entity_poly.entity_id
_entity_poly.type
_entity_poly.pdbx_seq_one_letter_code
_entity_poly.pdbx_strand_id
1 'polypeptide(L)' 'GVFTSYETLPAIGTSAGILVLDQVQPAGKRPMPGDTFLRGAKDW' A
#
# COMPACT_ATOMS: atom_id res chain seq x y z
N GLY A 1 -4.42 12.08 1.98
CA GLY A 1 -3.32 11.40 2.67
C GLY A 1 -2.13 11.34 1.73
N VAL A 2 -0.92 11.21 2.27
CA VAL A 2 0.29 10.96 1.48
C VAL A 2 0.41 9.46 1.25
N PHE A 3 0.60 9.01 0.01
CA PHE A 3 0.99 7.61 -0.25
C PHE A 3 2.48 7.46 0.11
N THR A 4 2.79 6.43 0.88
CA THR A 4 4.14 6.18 1.38
C THR A 4 4.34 4.69 1.60
N SER A 5 5.51 4.29 2.07
CA SER A 5 5.78 2.92 2.51
C SER A 5 6.28 2.91 3.94
N TYR A 6 5.94 1.85 4.66
CA TYR A 6 6.55 1.51 5.94
C TYR A 6 7.16 0.12 5.81
N GLU A 7 8.47 0.03 6.01
CA GLU A 7 9.27 -1.14 5.68
C GLU A 7 9.08 -1.57 4.20
N THR A 8 8.42 -2.70 3.97
CA THR A 8 8.12 -3.24 2.64
C THR A 8 6.63 -3.24 2.34
N LEU A 9 5.82 -2.48 3.10
CA LEU A 9 4.38 -2.42 2.96
C LEU A 9 3.88 -1.03 2.53
N PRO A 10 2.84 -0.97 1.69
CA PRO A 10 2.18 0.28 1.32
C PRO A 10 1.51 0.90 2.55
N ALA A 11 1.60 2.21 2.68
CA ALA A 11 0.97 2.94 3.78
C ALA A 11 0.35 4.26 3.29
N ILE A 12 -0.65 4.74 4.03
CA ILE A 12 -1.33 6.01 3.77
C ILE A 12 -1.19 6.90 5.01
N GLY A 13 -0.66 8.10 4.82
CA GLY A 13 -0.65 9.14 5.84
C GLY A 13 -2.07 9.57 6.20
N THR A 14 -2.40 9.53 7.49
CA THR A 14 -3.71 9.94 8.04
C THR A 14 -3.57 11.25 8.81
N SER A 15 -4.64 11.74 9.44
CA SER A 15 -4.55 12.87 10.38
C SER A 15 -3.78 12.55 11.65
N ALA A 16 -3.56 11.26 11.95
CA ALA A 16 -2.83 10.79 13.12
C ALA A 16 -2.01 9.53 12.76
N GLY A 17 -0.76 9.74 12.34
CA GLY A 17 0.17 8.67 11.99
C GLY A 17 -0.07 8.10 10.58
N ILE A 18 0.19 6.80 10.42
CA ILE A 18 0.09 6.09 9.15
C ILE A 18 -0.81 4.86 9.29
N LEU A 19 -1.53 4.55 8.22
CA LEU A 19 -2.24 3.28 8.05
C LEU A 19 -1.40 2.38 7.14
N VAL A 20 -0.87 1.29 7.67
CA VAL A 20 -0.14 0.28 6.89
C VAL A 20 -1.15 -0.71 6.30
N LEU A 21 -0.95 -1.08 5.04
CA LEU A 21 -1.85 -1.95 4.28
C LEU A 21 -1.20 -3.32 4.06
N ASP A 22 -1.59 -4.31 4.86
CA ASP A 22 -1.10 -5.68 4.72
C ASP A 22 -1.60 -6.35 3.43
N GLN A 23 -2.80 -5.95 2.98
CA GLN A 23 -3.46 -6.49 1.79
C GLN A 23 -4.14 -5.37 1.00
N VAL A 24 -4.05 -5.45 -0.33
CA VAL A 24 -4.68 -4.51 -1.25
C VAL A 24 -5.36 -5.25 -2.40
N GLN A 25 -6.33 -4.61 -3.03
CA GLN A 25 -6.98 -5.14 -4.23
C GLN A 25 -7.06 -4.04 -5.31
N PRO A 26 -6.11 -4.02 -6.25
CA PRO A 26 -6.20 -3.14 -7.42
C PRO A 26 -7.45 -3.46 -8.25
N ALA A 27 -7.98 -2.45 -8.94
CA ALA A 27 -9.15 -2.62 -9.80
C ALA A 27 -8.92 -3.75 -10.83
N GLY A 28 -9.87 -4.68 -10.92
CA GLY A 28 -9.78 -5.82 -11.84
C GLY A 28 -8.77 -6.91 -11.43
N LYS A 29 -8.17 -6.85 -10.25
CA LYS A 29 -7.26 -7.88 -9.72
C LYS A 29 -7.87 -8.58 -8.50
N ARG A 30 -7.31 -9.74 -8.17
CA ARG A 30 -7.58 -10.42 -6.90
C ARG A 30 -6.86 -9.67 -5.76
N PRO A 31 -7.36 -9.76 -4.51
CA PRO A 31 -6.60 -9.25 -3.37
C PRO A 31 -5.21 -9.89 -3.30
N MET A 32 -4.22 -9.11 -2.89
CA MET A 32 -2.82 -9.53 -2.80
C MET A 32 -2.11 -8.84 -1.62
N PRO A 33 -1.02 -9.44 -1.12
CA PRO A 33 -0.17 -8.81 -0.11
C PRO A 33 0.35 -7.44 -0.54
N GLY A 34 0.49 -6.51 0.40
CA GLY A 34 0.95 -5.15 0.16
C GLY A 34 2.36 -5.09 -0.45
N ASP A 35 3.27 -5.95 0.01
CA ASP A 35 4.64 -6.02 -0.50
C ASP A 35 4.69 -6.46 -1.97
N THR A 36 3.80 -7.38 -2.34
CA THR A 36 3.63 -7.90 -3.71
C THR A 36 3.09 -6.81 -4.61
N PHE A 37 2.16 -6.00 -4.10
CA PHE A 37 1.64 -4.84 -4.81
C PHE A 37 2.72 -3.77 -5.07
N LEU A 38 3.54 -3.43 -4.07
CA LEU A 38 4.61 -2.41 -4.23
C LEU A 38 5.63 -2.77 -5.31
N ARG A 39 5.88 -4.07 -5.54
CA ARG A 39 6.79 -4.51 -6.61
C ARG A 39 6.30 -4.12 -8.01
N GLY A 40 4.99 -3.95 -8.20
CA GLY A 40 4.36 -3.56 -9.47
C GLY A 40 3.87 -2.11 -9.54
N ALA A 41 3.68 -1.46 -8.39
CA ALA A 41 3.18 -0.10 -8.28
C ALA A 41 4.35 0.91 -8.22
N LYS A 42 4.96 1.18 -9.37
CA LYS A 42 6.16 2.03 -9.48
C LYS A 42 5.96 3.47 -8.98
N ASP A 43 4.74 3.97 -9.04
CA ASP A 43 4.36 5.33 -8.64
C ASP A 43 3.56 5.35 -7.32
N TRP A 44 3.74 4.33 -6.47
CA TRP A 44 3.15 4.29 -5.12
C TRP A 44 3.83 5.28 -4.17
#